data_AF-A0A2P5DG41-F1
#
_entry.id   AF-A0A2P5DG41-F1
#
_cell.length_a   1.000
_cell.length_b   1.000
_cell.length_c   1.000
_cell.angle_alpha   90.00
_cell.angle_beta   90.00
_cell.angle_gamma   90.00
#
_symmetry.space_group_name_H-M   'P 1'
#
loop_
_entity.id
_entity.type
_entity.pdbx_description
1 polymer ?
#
loop_
_entity_poly.entity_id
_entity_poly.type
_entity_poly.pdbx_seq_one_letter_code
_entity_poly.pdbx_strand_id
1 'polypeptide(L)'
;MQGLLSLSLQSKLSMYQEKLFLVESFLPPLSLQKLCLEGGLEKIPIWLGSLESLTNLRLGYSHLSENPALVLQLLPNLKVLTLWHAYDGSKMGKEFYKAGGFPKLEFLTIASEVLEEWTDLEEGALPSLKHLFLHSCRRLRMLPEGLQFFTTLEHMFLVPLLDDHAERLKPDGEPENYKIKHIPRITFITTSMIQEPFK
;
A
#
# COMPACT_ATOMS: atom_id res chain seq x y z
N MET A 1 -28.98 -8.86 16.71
CA MET A 1 -27.72 -9.42 16.19
C MET A 1 -26.73 -8.27 16.08
N GLN A 2 -25.70 -8.22 16.93
CA GLN A 2 -24.60 -7.28 16.73
C GLN A 2 -23.92 -7.64 15.40
N GLY A 3 -23.84 -6.68 14.48
CA GLY A 3 -23.29 -6.91 13.14
C GLY A 3 -21.80 -7.23 13.21
N LEU A 4 -21.34 -8.16 12.39
CA LEU A 4 -19.93 -8.47 12.25
C LEU A 4 -19.18 -7.24 11.70
N LEU A 5 -18.30 -6.64 12.50
CA LEU A 5 -17.53 -5.46 12.10
C LEU A 5 -16.13 -5.80 11.55
N SER A 6 -15.62 -6.99 11.82
CA SER A 6 -14.29 -7.42 11.42
C SER A 6 -14.31 -8.85 10.89
N LEU A 7 -13.66 -9.08 9.75
CA LEU A 7 -13.53 -10.38 9.12
C LEU A 7 -12.08 -10.59 8.70
N SER A 8 -11.53 -11.78 8.99
CA SER A 8 -10.20 -12.18 8.57
C SER A 8 -10.29 -13.56 7.94
N LEU A 9 -9.88 -13.68 6.68
CA LEU A 9 -9.85 -14.92 5.90
C LEU A 9 -8.40 -15.16 5.49
N GLN A 10 -7.87 -16.34 5.83
CA GLN A 10 -6.46 -16.66 5.63
C GLN A 10 -6.33 -18.08 5.09
N SER A 11 -5.50 -18.30 4.07
CA SER A 11 -5.05 -19.66 3.70
C SER A 11 -4.02 -20.15 4.72
N LYS A 12 -3.87 -21.48 4.85
CA LYS A 12 -3.01 -22.09 5.89
C LYS A 12 -1.54 -21.76 5.68
N LEU A 13 -1.13 -21.62 4.43
CA LEU A 13 0.22 -21.37 3.97
C LEU A 13 0.25 -20.08 3.11
N SER A 14 -0.43 -19.02 3.56
CA SER A 14 -0.57 -17.77 2.82
C SER A 14 0.76 -17.16 2.37
N MET A 15 1.80 -17.21 3.24
CA MET A 15 3.15 -16.73 2.90
C MET A 15 3.84 -17.51 1.77
N TYR A 16 3.35 -18.70 1.44
CA TYR A 16 3.80 -19.54 0.32
C TYR A 16 2.84 -19.46 -0.87
N GLN A 17 2.05 -18.39 -0.95
CA GLN A 17 1.10 -18.12 -2.04
C GLN A 17 -0.01 -19.17 -2.15
N GLU A 18 -0.29 -19.92 -1.07
CA GLU A 18 -1.41 -20.86 -1.08
C GLU A 18 -2.71 -20.11 -1.36
N LYS A 19 -3.46 -20.60 -2.35
CA LYS A 19 -4.66 -19.95 -2.85
C LYS A 19 -5.71 -19.80 -1.75
N LEU A 20 -6.19 -18.58 -1.57
CA LEU A 20 -7.36 -18.26 -0.78
C LEU A 20 -8.61 -18.41 -1.66
N PHE A 21 -9.43 -19.42 -1.37
CA PHE A 21 -10.67 -19.64 -2.11
C PHE A 21 -11.79 -18.79 -1.52
N LEU A 22 -12.20 -17.76 -2.25
CA LEU A 22 -13.36 -16.94 -1.94
C LEU A 22 -14.52 -17.36 -2.83
N VAL A 23 -15.66 -17.68 -2.21
CA VAL A 23 -16.88 -18.00 -2.95
C VAL A 23 -17.57 -16.69 -3.33
N GLU A 24 -17.85 -16.46 -4.61
CA GLU A 24 -18.49 -15.20 -5.05
C GLU A 24 -19.92 -15.02 -4.50
N SER A 25 -20.58 -16.12 -4.09
CA SER A 25 -21.87 -16.07 -3.40
C SER A 25 -21.77 -15.65 -1.93
N PHE A 26 -20.56 -15.60 -1.36
CA PHE A 26 -20.33 -15.06 -0.04
C PHE A 26 -20.44 -13.54 -0.09
N LEU A 27 -21.40 -13.00 0.66
CA LEU A 27 -21.59 -11.56 0.81
C LEU A 27 -21.32 -11.20 2.28
N PRO A 28 -20.17 -10.58 2.59
CA PRO A 28 -19.93 -10.07 3.93
C PRO A 28 -21.00 -9.03 4.32
N PRO A 29 -21.30 -8.86 5.61
CA PRO A 29 -22.23 -7.83 6.04
C PRO A 29 -21.79 -6.44 5.58
N LEU A 30 -22.71 -5.63 5.06
CA LEU A 30 -22.41 -4.26 4.59
C LEU A 30 -21.94 -3.31 5.71
N SER A 31 -22.14 -3.71 6.98
CA SER A 31 -21.61 -3.04 8.17
C SER A 31 -20.15 -3.39 8.48
N LEU A 32 -19.51 -4.25 7.68
CA LEU A 32 -18.13 -4.65 7.88
C LEU A 32 -17.19 -3.44 7.76
N GLN A 33 -16.37 -3.22 8.78
CA GLN A 33 -15.43 -2.09 8.86
C GLN A 33 -13.98 -2.54 8.62
N LYS A 34 -13.65 -3.78 8.97
CA LYS A 34 -12.30 -4.32 8.86
C LYS A 34 -12.31 -5.64 8.08
N LEU A 35 -11.46 -5.72 7.07
CA LEU A 35 -11.28 -6.91 6.25
C LEU A 35 -9.80 -7.23 6.10
N CYS A 36 -9.44 -8.47 6.38
CA CYS A 36 -8.12 -9.02 6.12
C CYS A 36 -8.26 -10.26 5.22
N LEU A 37 -7.60 -10.25 4.07
CA LEU A 37 -7.50 -11.38 3.15
C LEU A 37 -6.02 -11.76 3.02
N GLU A 38 -5.66 -12.94 3.49
CA GLU A 38 -4.28 -13.46 3.44
C GLU A 38 -4.21 -14.75 2.60
N GLY A 39 -3.36 -14.74 1.58
CA GLY A 39 -3.18 -15.86 0.64
C GLY A 39 -3.53 -15.49 -0.79
N GLY A 40 -3.10 -16.33 -1.73
CA GLY A 40 -3.13 -16.04 -3.16
C GLY A 40 -4.56 -15.84 -3.68
N LEU A 41 -4.80 -14.73 -4.36
CA LEU A 41 -6.08 -14.40 -4.99
C LEU A 41 -5.89 -14.35 -6.50
N GLU A 42 -6.78 -15.01 -7.23
CA GLU A 42 -6.78 -14.95 -8.69
C GLU A 42 -7.22 -13.57 -9.20
N LYS A 43 -8.19 -12.97 -8.49
CA LYS A 43 -8.73 -11.63 -8.74
C LYS A 43 -9.30 -11.05 -7.46
N ILE A 44 -9.54 -9.74 -7.45
CA ILE A 44 -10.30 -9.09 -6.39
C ILE A 44 -11.76 -9.59 -6.42
N PRO A 45 -12.35 -10.00 -5.28
CA PRO A 45 -13.74 -10.42 -5.25
C PRO A 45 -14.68 -9.26 -5.56
N ILE A 46 -15.72 -9.51 -6.34
CA ILE A 46 -16.61 -8.47 -6.87
C ILE A 46 -17.35 -7.72 -5.75
N TRP A 47 -17.72 -8.44 -4.69
CA TRP A 47 -18.39 -7.86 -3.53
C TRP A 47 -17.52 -6.90 -2.72
N LEU A 48 -16.20 -6.86 -2.92
CA LEU A 48 -15.34 -5.95 -2.16
C LEU A 48 -15.69 -4.49 -2.43
N GLY A 49 -16.00 -4.15 -3.68
CA GLY A 49 -16.35 -2.79 -4.09
C GLY A 49 -17.65 -2.25 -3.48
N SER A 50 -18.53 -3.12 -2.97
CA SER A 50 -19.80 -2.72 -2.34
C SER A 50 -19.72 -2.51 -0.83
N LEU A 51 -18.57 -2.75 -0.21
CA LEU A 51 -18.37 -2.60 1.23
C LEU A 51 -18.13 -1.12 1.62
N GLU A 52 -19.17 -0.30 1.53
CA GLU A 52 -19.08 1.14 1.80
C GLU A 52 -18.67 1.48 3.24
N SER A 53 -18.95 0.62 4.21
CA SER A 53 -18.56 0.82 5.62
C SER A 53 -17.08 0.48 5.90
N LEU A 54 -16.35 -0.07 4.91
CA LEU A 54 -15.01 -0.57 5.12
C LEU A 54 -14.03 0.58 5.37
N THR A 55 -13.40 0.59 6.54
CA THR A 55 -12.39 1.59 6.94
C THR A 55 -10.98 1.03 6.92
N ASN A 56 -10.82 -0.30 7.07
CA ASN A 56 -9.53 -0.97 7.11
C ASN A 56 -9.53 -2.18 6.18
N LEU A 57 -8.63 -2.17 5.21
CA LEU A 57 -8.41 -3.29 4.31
C LEU A 57 -6.95 -3.73 4.34
N ARG A 58 -6.73 -5.03 4.51
CA ARG A 58 -5.46 -5.68 4.31
C ARG A 58 -5.60 -6.78 3.25
N LEU A 59 -4.76 -6.68 2.23
CA LEU A 59 -4.49 -7.75 1.26
C LEU A 59 -3.06 -8.21 1.53
N GLY A 60 -2.89 -9.47 1.91
CA GLY A 60 -1.60 -10.05 2.22
C GLY A 60 -1.35 -11.32 1.42
N TYR A 61 -0.15 -11.44 0.87
CA TYR A 61 0.29 -12.55 0.01
C TYR A 61 -0.73 -12.90 -1.07
N SER A 62 -1.42 -11.88 -1.60
CA SER A 62 -2.49 -12.05 -2.57
C SER A 62 -1.99 -12.27 -3.98
N HIS A 63 -0.77 -11.82 -4.31
CA HIS A 63 -0.12 -12.07 -5.60
C HIS A 63 -1.02 -11.81 -6.82
N LEU A 64 -1.79 -10.73 -6.77
CA LEU A 64 -2.69 -10.34 -7.85
C LEU A 64 -1.86 -9.93 -9.06
N SER A 65 -2.19 -10.49 -10.23
CA SER A 65 -1.63 -10.08 -11.52
C SER A 65 -2.32 -8.84 -12.08
N GLU A 66 -3.62 -8.71 -11.82
CA GLU A 66 -4.43 -7.55 -12.19
C GLU A 66 -4.33 -6.43 -11.14
N ASN A 67 -4.40 -5.18 -11.60
CA ASN A 67 -4.34 -4.02 -10.72
C ASN A 67 -5.57 -3.96 -9.78
N PRO A 68 -5.40 -4.14 -8.45
CA PRO A 68 -6.51 -4.11 -7.51
C PRO A 68 -7.16 -2.73 -7.35
N ALA A 69 -6.45 -1.65 -7.66
CA ALA A 69 -6.92 -0.29 -7.44
C ALA A 69 -8.19 0.05 -8.23
N LEU A 70 -8.48 -0.66 -9.32
CA LEU A 70 -9.74 -0.53 -10.06
C LEU A 70 -10.98 -0.67 -9.16
N VAL A 71 -10.87 -1.50 -8.11
CA VAL A 71 -11.92 -1.68 -7.09
C VAL A 71 -11.61 -0.86 -5.84
N LEU A 72 -10.37 -0.93 -5.34
CA LEU A 72 -10.05 -0.39 -4.01
C LEU A 72 -10.19 1.13 -3.93
N GLN A 73 -9.89 1.85 -5.01
CA GLN A 73 -9.93 3.32 -5.00
C GLN A 73 -11.36 3.88 -4.91
N LEU A 74 -12.36 3.05 -5.19
CA LEU A 74 -13.79 3.40 -5.15
C LEU A 74 -14.38 3.29 -3.74
N LEU A 75 -13.65 2.70 -2.78
CA LEU A 75 -14.13 2.53 -1.41
C LEU A 75 -14.20 3.89 -0.69
N PRO A 76 -15.41 4.41 -0.38
CA PRO A 76 -15.59 5.81 0.00
C PRO A 76 -15.11 6.12 1.42
N ASN A 77 -15.03 5.12 2.29
CA ASN A 77 -14.67 5.27 3.70
C ASN A 77 -13.36 4.59 4.08
N LEU A 78 -12.59 4.09 3.11
CA LEU A 78 -11.34 3.41 3.37
C LEU A 78 -10.31 4.40 3.94
N LYS A 79 -9.83 4.13 5.15
CA LYS A 79 -8.84 4.94 5.87
C LYS A 79 -7.47 4.30 5.96
N VAL A 80 -7.44 2.97 6.02
CA VAL A 80 -6.21 2.19 6.15
C VAL A 80 -6.18 1.13 5.07
N LEU A 81 -5.15 1.17 4.24
CA LEU A 81 -4.89 0.17 3.22
C LEU A 81 -3.50 -0.43 3.43
N THR A 82 -3.45 -1.76 3.51
CA THR A 82 -2.20 -2.51 3.52
C THR A 82 -2.17 -3.47 2.34
N LEU A 83 -1.21 -3.28 1.45
CA LEU A 83 -0.89 -4.17 0.34
C LEU A 83 0.43 -4.87 0.67
N TRP A 84 0.36 -6.10 1.17
CA TRP A 84 1.52 -6.84 1.65
C TRP A 84 1.83 -8.02 0.71
N HIS A 85 2.74 -7.85 -0.25
CA HIS A 85 2.91 -8.79 -1.37
C HIS A 85 1.57 -9.09 -2.07
N ALA A 86 0.73 -8.05 -2.18
CA ALA A 86 -0.64 -8.19 -2.68
C ALA A 86 -0.75 -8.11 -4.21
N TYR A 87 0.20 -7.44 -4.86
CA TYR A 87 0.20 -7.15 -6.29
C TYR A 87 1.58 -7.45 -6.88
N ASP A 88 1.61 -8.25 -7.93
CA ASP A 88 2.84 -8.71 -8.59
C ASP A 88 3.28 -7.82 -9.77
N GLY A 89 2.55 -6.74 -10.04
CA GLY A 89 2.97 -5.75 -11.03
C GLY A 89 4.18 -4.95 -10.57
N SER A 90 5.14 -4.78 -11.46
CA SER A 90 6.37 -4.02 -11.19
C SER A 90 6.21 -2.50 -11.28
N LYS A 91 5.01 -2.02 -11.67
CA LYS A 91 4.72 -0.59 -11.82
C LYS A 91 3.43 -0.22 -11.09
N MET A 92 3.44 0.94 -10.44
CA MET A 92 2.26 1.61 -9.92
C MET A 92 2.25 3.06 -10.39
N GLY A 93 1.17 3.51 -11.01
CA GLY A 93 1.03 4.89 -11.46
C GLY A 93 -0.38 5.46 -11.30
N LYS A 94 -0.76 6.36 -12.22
CA LYS A 94 -2.06 7.04 -12.22
C LYS A 94 -3.25 6.09 -12.22
N GLU A 95 -3.13 4.91 -12.81
CA GLU A 95 -4.16 3.88 -12.82
C GLU A 95 -4.43 3.32 -11.42
N PHE A 96 -3.43 3.40 -10.54
CA PHE A 96 -3.51 2.99 -9.15
C PHE A 96 -4.03 4.11 -8.26
N TYR A 97 -3.63 5.36 -8.54
CA TYR A 97 -3.93 6.52 -7.70
C TYR A 97 -4.53 7.66 -8.53
N LYS A 98 -5.73 7.45 -9.10
CA LYS A 98 -6.41 8.51 -9.86
C LYS A 98 -6.74 9.70 -8.97
N ALA A 99 -6.73 10.90 -9.55
CA ALA A 99 -7.23 12.09 -8.87
C ALA A 99 -8.65 11.85 -8.33
N GLY A 100 -8.87 12.14 -7.04
CA GLY A 100 -10.13 11.89 -6.33
C GLY A 100 -10.38 10.44 -5.90
N GLY A 101 -9.53 9.48 -6.29
CA GLY A 101 -9.52 8.13 -5.75
C GLY A 101 -9.05 8.12 -4.29
N PHE A 102 -9.51 7.12 -3.53
CA PHE A 102 -9.15 6.98 -2.10
C PHE A 102 -9.40 8.25 -1.27
N PRO A 103 -10.63 8.82 -1.29
CA PRO A 103 -10.88 10.16 -0.77
C PRO A 103 -10.56 10.33 0.74
N LYS A 104 -10.63 9.23 1.51
CA LYS A 104 -10.41 9.23 2.97
C LYS A 104 -9.21 8.40 3.42
N LEU A 105 -8.34 7.97 2.50
CA LEU A 105 -7.21 7.12 2.87
C LEU A 105 -6.17 7.93 3.63
N GLU A 106 -5.95 7.58 4.89
CA GLU A 106 -5.02 8.26 5.80
C GLU A 106 -3.71 7.46 5.97
N PHE A 107 -3.77 6.13 5.86
CA PHE A 107 -2.63 5.23 6.03
C PHE A 107 -2.50 4.29 4.84
N LEU A 108 -1.35 4.35 4.16
CA LEU A 108 -1.00 3.45 3.07
C LEU A 108 0.28 2.69 3.43
N THR A 109 0.18 1.36 3.39
CA THR A 109 1.32 0.46 3.49
C THR A 109 1.46 -0.34 2.21
N ILE A 110 2.63 -0.29 1.59
CA ILE A 110 3.00 -1.09 0.42
C ILE A 110 4.20 -1.92 0.81
N ALA A 111 4.05 -3.24 0.84
CA ALA A 111 5.15 -4.18 0.88
C ALA A 111 5.25 -4.91 -0.45
N SER A 112 6.38 -4.78 -1.15
CA SER A 112 6.56 -5.42 -2.45
C SER A 112 8.04 -5.69 -2.72
N GLU A 113 8.34 -6.89 -3.21
CA GLU A 113 9.70 -7.24 -3.66
C GLU A 113 9.90 -6.99 -5.15
N VAL A 114 8.83 -6.68 -5.88
CA VAL A 114 8.81 -6.58 -7.35
C VAL A 114 8.53 -5.17 -7.86
N LEU A 115 8.10 -4.25 -7.00
CA LEU A 115 7.84 -2.87 -7.38
C LEU A 115 9.15 -2.18 -7.81
N GLU A 116 9.22 -1.81 -9.08
CA GLU A 116 10.37 -1.15 -9.72
C GLU A 116 10.11 0.34 -9.99
N GLU A 117 8.89 0.67 -10.41
CA GLU A 117 8.50 2.02 -10.79
C GLU A 117 7.25 2.45 -10.02
N TRP A 118 7.35 3.59 -9.33
CA TRP A 118 6.20 4.29 -8.78
C TRP A 118 6.20 5.70 -9.34
N THR A 119 5.33 5.97 -10.31
CA THR A 119 5.37 7.17 -11.17
C THR A 119 3.99 7.80 -11.29
N ASP A 120 3.89 8.92 -12.01
CA ASP A 120 2.61 9.45 -12.51
C ASP A 120 1.54 9.71 -11.44
N LEU A 121 1.96 10.15 -10.25
CA LEU A 121 1.04 10.62 -9.21
C LEU A 121 0.53 12.02 -9.58
N GLU A 122 -0.74 12.10 -9.93
CA GLU A 122 -1.41 13.35 -10.29
C GLU A 122 -1.76 14.17 -9.03
N GLU A 123 -1.85 15.49 -9.19
CA GLU A 123 -2.39 16.36 -8.14
C GLU A 123 -3.81 15.92 -7.78
N GLY A 124 -4.10 15.83 -6.48
CA GLY A 124 -5.40 15.33 -5.98
C GLY A 124 -5.50 13.82 -5.88
N ALA A 125 -4.46 13.05 -6.22
CA ALA A 125 -4.33 11.66 -5.80
C ALA A 125 -4.10 11.58 -4.28
N LEU A 126 -4.71 10.59 -3.61
CA LEU A 126 -4.51 10.33 -2.18
C LEU A 126 -4.65 11.60 -1.28
N PRO A 127 -5.75 12.38 -1.42
CA PRO A 127 -5.83 13.74 -0.86
C PRO A 127 -5.76 13.80 0.68
N SER A 128 -6.07 12.71 1.36
CA SER A 128 -6.12 12.62 2.83
C SER A 128 -4.93 11.87 3.45
N LEU A 129 -3.90 11.51 2.66
CA LEU A 129 -2.84 10.62 3.11
C LEU A 129 -1.92 11.29 4.14
N LYS A 130 -1.84 10.70 5.33
CA LYS A 130 -1.00 11.17 6.45
C LYS A 130 0.22 10.31 6.69
N HIS A 131 0.11 9.01 6.41
CA HIS A 131 1.18 8.04 6.68
C HIS A 131 1.42 7.14 5.48
N LEU A 132 2.67 7.11 5.02
CA LEU A 132 3.14 6.26 3.95
C LEU A 132 4.24 5.32 4.45
N PHE A 133 4.02 4.02 4.31
CA PHE A 133 4.97 2.98 4.70
C PHE A 133 5.35 2.13 3.48
N LEU A 134 6.62 2.17 3.09
CA LEU A 134 7.20 1.33 2.04
C LEU A 134 8.05 0.24 2.68
N HIS A 135 7.62 -1.01 2.54
CA HIS A 135 8.28 -2.17 3.11
C HIS A 135 8.90 -3.06 2.04
N SER A 136 10.17 -3.41 2.18
CA SER A 136 10.89 -4.31 1.27
C SER A 136 10.84 -3.93 -0.22
N CYS A 137 10.51 -2.69 -0.55
CA CYS A 137 10.50 -2.12 -1.90
C CYS A 137 11.93 -1.87 -2.46
N ARG A 138 12.81 -2.88 -2.36
CA ARG A 138 14.24 -2.76 -2.71
C ARG A 138 14.50 -2.51 -4.19
N ARG A 139 13.55 -2.88 -5.05
CA ARG A 139 13.67 -2.68 -6.51
C ARG A 139 13.17 -1.31 -6.97
N LEU A 140 12.53 -0.54 -6.09
CA LEU A 140 11.98 0.77 -6.43
C LEU A 140 13.12 1.73 -6.76
N ARG A 141 13.24 2.12 -8.02
CA ARG A 141 14.41 2.86 -8.53
C ARG A 141 14.45 4.32 -8.09
N MET A 142 13.27 4.94 -7.97
CA MET A 142 13.07 6.35 -7.65
C MET A 142 11.73 6.55 -6.96
N LEU A 143 11.62 7.62 -6.17
CA LEU A 143 10.34 8.08 -5.66
C LEU A 143 9.58 8.88 -6.75
N PRO A 144 8.24 8.80 -6.80
CA PRO A 144 7.45 9.56 -7.76
C PRO A 144 7.61 11.06 -7.53
N GLU A 145 7.73 11.84 -8.61
CA GLU A 145 7.76 13.31 -8.53
C GLU A 145 6.51 13.87 -7.87
N GLY A 146 5.35 13.26 -8.12
CA GLY A 146 4.06 13.71 -7.56
C GLY A 146 3.92 13.57 -6.05
N LEU A 147 4.88 12.96 -5.32
CA LEU A 147 4.89 13.02 -3.85
C LEU A 147 4.92 14.46 -3.33
N GLN A 148 5.45 15.41 -4.11
CA GLN A 148 5.42 16.83 -3.78
C GLN A 148 4.00 17.40 -3.62
N PHE A 149 2.98 16.75 -4.22
CA PHE A 149 1.59 17.17 -4.11
C PHE A 149 0.91 16.68 -2.82
N PHE A 150 1.53 15.74 -2.09
CA PHE A 150 0.94 15.16 -0.88
C PHE A 150 1.23 16.04 0.33
N THR A 151 0.53 17.18 0.39
CA THR A 151 0.69 18.20 1.42
C THR A 151 0.17 17.78 2.80
N THR A 152 -0.68 16.75 2.86
CA THR A 152 -1.22 16.17 4.10
C THR A 152 -0.32 15.11 4.72
N LEU A 153 0.77 14.72 4.05
CA LEU A 153 1.65 13.64 4.47
C LEU A 153 2.50 14.08 5.68
N GLU A 154 2.24 13.45 6.82
CA GLU A 154 2.90 13.76 8.10
C GLU A 154 4.12 12.87 8.34
N HIS A 155 4.06 11.61 7.91
CA HIS A 155 5.13 10.64 8.13
C HIS A 155 5.33 9.72 6.93
N MET A 156 6.56 9.64 6.45
CA MET A 156 7.03 8.63 5.51
C MET A 156 8.04 7.68 6.17
N PHE A 157 7.83 6.38 5.98
CA PHE A 157 8.73 5.34 6.49
C PHE A 157 9.15 4.38 5.38
N LEU A 158 10.45 4.09 5.28
CA LEU A 158 11.03 3.18 4.29
C LEU A 158 11.90 2.11 4.97
N VAL A 159 11.59 0.83 4.78
CA VAL A 159 12.37 -0.26 5.38
C VAL A 159 12.30 -1.58 4.62
N PRO A 160 13.42 -2.29 4.41
CA PRO A 160 14.75 -1.70 4.25
C PRO A 160 14.79 -0.77 3.04
N LEU A 161 15.61 0.28 3.15
CA LEU A 161 16.06 1.09 2.03
C LEU A 161 17.47 0.63 1.62
N LEU A 162 17.77 0.60 0.31
CA LEU A 162 19.16 0.39 -0.12
C LEU A 162 20.01 1.60 0.27
N ASP A 163 21.26 1.39 0.67
CA ASP A 163 22.12 2.45 1.17
C ASP A 163 22.39 3.55 0.13
N ASP A 164 22.56 3.20 -1.14
CA ASP A 164 22.70 4.14 -2.25
C ASP A 164 21.43 4.96 -2.49
N HIS A 165 20.26 4.37 -2.33
CA HIS A 165 18.98 5.09 -2.36
C HIS A 165 18.86 6.05 -1.18
N ALA A 166 19.33 5.66 0.01
CA ALA A 166 19.29 6.52 1.19
C ALA A 166 20.14 7.79 1.00
N GLU A 167 21.31 7.70 0.37
CA GLU A 167 22.15 8.86 0.05
C GLU A 167 21.41 9.90 -0.82
N ARG A 168 20.61 9.45 -1.78
CA ARG A 168 19.83 10.32 -2.69
C ARG A 168 18.65 11.02 -2.00
N LEU A 169 18.22 10.55 -0.83
CA LEU A 169 17.11 11.14 -0.07
C LEU A 169 17.58 12.09 1.03
N LYS A 170 18.89 12.16 1.32
CA LYS A 170 19.44 13.08 2.32
C LYS A 170 19.17 14.54 1.95
N PRO A 171 19.17 15.48 2.91
CA PRO A 171 18.97 16.91 2.64
C PRO A 171 19.90 17.48 1.57
N ASP A 172 21.16 17.04 1.56
CA ASP A 172 22.17 17.43 0.56
C ASP A 172 22.24 16.45 -0.64
N GLY A 173 21.36 15.44 -0.64
CA GLY A 173 21.22 14.43 -1.67
C GLY A 173 20.40 14.94 -2.85
N GLU A 174 21.08 15.62 -3.77
CA GLU A 174 20.56 15.78 -5.13
C GLU A 174 20.60 14.40 -5.84
N PRO A 175 19.53 13.96 -6.54
CA PRO A 175 18.44 14.79 -7.08
C PRO A 175 17.03 14.49 -6.53
N GLU A 176 16.82 13.81 -5.39
CA GLU A 176 15.46 13.37 -5.00
C GLU A 176 14.88 14.01 -3.75
N ASN A 177 15.68 14.70 -2.94
CA ASN A 177 15.21 15.26 -1.68
C ASN A 177 14.03 16.24 -1.86
N TYR A 178 14.00 17.00 -2.96
CA TYR A 178 12.93 17.97 -3.23
C TYR A 178 11.52 17.35 -3.26
N LYS A 179 11.41 16.05 -3.55
CA LYS A 179 10.13 15.30 -3.62
C LYS A 179 9.53 15.02 -2.25
N ILE A 180 10.34 15.07 -1.19
CA ILE A 180 9.97 14.64 0.16
C ILE A 180 10.31 15.67 1.25
N LYS A 181 11.04 16.74 0.93
CA LYS A 181 11.48 17.76 1.90
C LYS A 181 10.36 18.47 2.65
N HIS A 182 9.14 18.46 2.12
CA HIS A 182 7.95 19.04 2.78
C HIS A 182 7.36 18.11 3.84
N ILE A 183 7.75 16.83 3.89
CA ILE A 183 7.22 15.85 4.83
C ILE A 183 7.86 16.06 6.21
N PRO A 184 7.08 16.32 7.28
CA PRO A 184 7.61 16.65 8.59
C PRO A 184 8.50 15.57 9.22
N ARG A 185 8.14 14.30 9.01
CA ARG A 185 8.88 13.16 9.57
C ARG A 185 9.18 12.15 8.47
N ILE A 186 10.46 11.90 8.26
CA ILE A 186 10.94 10.87 7.34
C ILE A 186 11.81 9.92 8.16
N THR A 187 11.62 8.63 7.98
CA THR A 187 12.43 7.63 8.66
C THR A 187 12.73 6.51 7.68
N PHE A 188 13.99 6.15 7.57
CA PHE A 188 14.41 5.02 6.78
C PHE A 188 15.38 4.17 7.57
N ILE A 189 15.27 2.86 7.43
CA ILE A 189 16.23 1.89 7.96
C ILE A 189 16.95 1.30 6.76
N THR A 190 18.26 1.52 6.65
CA THR A 190 19.04 1.02 5.51
C THR A 190 19.31 -0.47 5.65
N THR A 191 19.68 -1.10 4.53
CA THR A 191 19.98 -2.54 4.52
C THR A 191 21.19 -2.85 5.41
N SER A 192 22.21 -1.98 5.41
CA SER A 192 23.36 -2.08 6.32
C SER A 192 22.97 -2.06 7.81
N MET A 193 22.02 -1.20 8.21
CA MET A 193 21.54 -1.11 9.61
C MET A 193 20.84 -2.38 10.10
N ILE A 194 20.22 -3.14 9.20
CA ILE A 194 19.56 -4.41 9.54
C ILE A 194 20.58 -5.57 9.62
N GLN A 195 21.69 -5.45 8.88
CA GLN A 195 22.73 -6.46 8.78
C GLN A 195 23.86 -6.32 9.83
N GLU A 196 23.79 -5.39 10.78
CA GLU A 196 24.65 -5.41 11.96
C GLU A 196 24.00 -6.24 13.09
N PRO A 197 24.26 -7.56 13.20
CA PRO A 197 24.09 -8.23 14.48
C PRO A 197 25.25 -7.75 15.37
N PHE A 198 24.92 -7.22 16.56
CA PHE A 198 25.80 -7.06 17.72
C PHE A 198 27.30 -7.34 17.47
N LYS A 199 28.08 -6.28 17.23
CA LYS A 199 29.52 -6.31 17.50
C LYS A 199 29.77 -6.28 19.01
#